data_AF-A0A0A2A9J8-F1
#
_entry.id   AF-A0A0A2A9J8-F1
#
_cell.length_a   1.000
_cell.length_b   1.000
_cell.length_c   1.000
_cell.angle_alpha   90.00
_cell.angle_beta   90.00
_cell.angle_gamma   90.00
#
_symmetry.space_group_name_H-M   'P 1'
#
loop_
_entity.id
_entity.type
_entity.pdbx_description
1 polymer ?
#
loop_
_entity_poly.entity_id
_entity_poly.type
_entity_poly.pdbx_seq_one_letter_code
_entity_poly.pdbx_strand_id
1 'polypeptide(L)' 'MRRRAYHNHLLDHKSSKLKRHLSTKAVVDERDADNVKLMIPYA' A
#
# COMPACT_ATOMS: atom_id res chain seq x y z
N MET A 1 -7.85 4.30 2.00
CA MET A 1 -6.46 4.14 2.51
C MET A 1 -6.01 2.70 2.30
N ARG A 2 -4.75 2.45 1.92
CA ARG A 2 -4.19 1.11 1.68
C ARG A 2 -2.81 0.92 2.32
N ARG A 3 -2.36 -0.33 2.44
CA ARG A 3 -0.97 -0.66 2.80
C ARG A 3 -0.08 -0.62 1.54
N ARG A 4 1.23 -0.42 1.72
CA ARG A 4 2.22 -0.56 0.64
C ARG A 4 2.66 -2.02 0.54
N ALA A 5 3.01 -2.45 -0.67
CA ALA A 5 3.49 -3.80 -0.95
C ALA A 5 4.98 -3.97 -0.58
N TYR A 6 5.53 -5.17 -0.78
CA TYR A 6 6.95 -5.50 -0.63
C TYR A 6 7.53 -5.42 0.80
N HIS A 7 6.70 -5.34 1.84
CA HIS A 7 7.14 -5.35 3.25
C HIS A 7 6.67 -6.59 4.01
N ASN A 8 7.00 -7.79 3.50
CA ASN A 8 6.62 -9.07 4.12
C ASN A 8 7.82 -10.00 4.34
N HIS A 9 8.64 -10.23 3.31
CA HIS A 9 9.86 -11.06 3.36
C HIS A 9 10.97 -10.40 2.51
N LEU A 10 12.19 -10.97 2.56
CA LEU A 10 13.39 -10.43 1.89
C LEU A 10 13.63 -8.95 2.27
N LEU A 11 13.61 -8.67 3.57
CA LEU A 11 13.81 -7.32 4.12
C LEU A 11 15.28 -7.01 4.37
N ASP A 12 16.14 -8.03 4.41
CA ASP A 12 17.55 -7.89 4.74
C ASP A 12 18.31 -7.12 3.66
N HIS A 13 17.94 -7.31 2.39
CA HIS A 13 18.51 -6.56 1.26
C HIS A 13 17.88 -5.17 1.05
N LYS A 14 16.89 -4.78 1.88
CA LYS A 14 16.20 -3.49 1.77
C LYS A 14 16.78 -2.50 2.76
N SER A 15 17.11 -1.29 2.29
CA SER A 15 17.58 -0.22 3.16
C SER A 15 16.54 0.15 4.22
N SER A 16 16.99 0.62 5.39
CA SER A 16 16.09 1.05 6.47
C SER A 16 15.16 2.19 6.03
N LYS A 17 15.62 3.06 5.12
CA LYS A 17 14.80 4.11 4.50
C LYS A 17 13.63 3.51 3.71
N LEU A 18 13.90 2.50 2.88
CA LEU A 18 12.86 1.83 2.10
C LEU A 18 11.88 1.08 3.02
N LYS A 19 12.37 0.33 4.00
CA LYS A 19 11.52 -0.38 4.97
C LYS A 19 10.57 0.57 5.71
N ARG A 20 11.08 1.71 6.19
CA ARG A 20 10.26 2.75 6.83
C ARG A 20 9.21 3.34 5.88
N HIS A 21 9.54 3.53 4.61
CA HIS A 21 8.57 4.00 3.63
C HIS A 21 7.46 2.96 3.39
N LEU A 22 7.82 1.68 3.26
CA LEU A 22 6.84 0.63 2.97
C LEU A 22 5.96 0.27 4.18
N SER A 23 6.34 0.62 5.40
CA SER A 23 5.51 0.35 6.59
C SER A 23 4.32 1.32 6.75
N THR A 24 4.34 2.49 6.12
CA THR A 24 3.25 3.48 6.24
C THR A 24 2.08 3.21 5.30
N LYS A 25 0.91 3.75 5.64
CA LYS A 25 -0.27 3.73 4.74
C LYS A 25 -0.08 4.68 3.56
N ALA A 26 -0.82 4.42 2.49
CA ALA A 26 -0.88 5.25 1.29
C ALA A 26 -2.34 5.46 0.85
N VAL A 27 -2.57 6.51 0.06
CA VAL A 27 -3.85 6.73 -0.63
C VAL A 27 -3.93 5.80 -1.85
N VAL A 28 -5.15 5.42 -2.24
CA VAL A 28 -5.39 4.63 -3.46
C VAL A 28 -5.17 5.56 -4.66
N ASP A 29 -4.59 5.04 -5.73
CA ASP A 29 -4.38 5.83 -6.97
C ASP A 29 -5.74 6.14 -7.61
N GLU A 30 -5.88 7.31 -8.22
CA GLU A 30 -7.14 7.77 -8.82
C GLU A 30 -7.65 6.80 -9.89
N ARG A 31 -6.72 6.15 -10.63
CA ARG A 31 -7.08 5.17 -11.68
C ARG A 31 -7.78 3.93 -11.13
N ASP A 32 -7.54 3.58 -9.87
CA ASP A 32 -8.10 2.39 -9.23
C ASP A 32 -9.32 2.71 -8.33
N ALA A 33 -9.60 4.00 -8.10
CA ALA A 33 -10.58 4.44 -7.11
C ALA A 33 -12.00 3.93 -7.40
N ASP A 34 -12.43 3.99 -8.66
CA ASP A 34 -13.78 3.56 -9.06
C ASP A 34 -13.99 2.06 -8.83
N ASN A 35 -13.00 1.24 -9.20
CA ASN A 35 -13.04 -0.20 -8.96
C ASN A 35 -13.13 -0.52 -7.46
N VAL A 36 -12.34 0.16 -6.64
CA VAL A 36 -12.37 -0.02 -5.18
C VAL A 36 -13.74 0.39 -4.60
N LYS A 37 -14.33 1.48 -5.09
CA LYS A 37 -15.65 1.96 -4.64
C LYS A 37 -16.76 0.96 -4.97
N LEU A 38 -16.70 0.32 -6.14
CA LEU A 38 -17.65 -0.73 -6.52
C LEU A 38 -17.51 -1.98 -5.64
N MET A 39 -16.30 -2.30 -5.19
CA MET A 39 -16.07 -3.46 -4.31
C MET A 39 -16.50 -3.23 -2.85
N ILE A 40 -16.55 -1.98 -2.39
CA ILE A 40 -16.90 -1.64 -1.00
C ILE A 40 -17.99 -0.55 -0.98
N PRO A 41 -19.25 -0.90 -1.28
CA PRO A 41 -20.32 0.06 -1.55
C PRO A 41 -20.77 0.90 -0.34
N TYR A 42 -20.41 0.48 0.87
CA TYR A 42 -20.79 1.15 2.13
C TYR A 42 -19.58 1.66 2.94
N ALA A 43 -18.40 1.73 2.30
CA ALA A 43 -17.18 2.21 2.94
C ALA A 43 -17.15 3.74 3.14
#